data_AF-A0A087VPX7-F1
#
_entry.id   AF-A0A087VPX7-F1
#
_cell.length_a   1.000
_cell.length_b   1.000
_cell.length_c   1.000
_cell.angle_alpha   90.00
_cell.angle_beta   90.00
_cell.angle_gamma   90.00
#
_symmetry.space_group_name_H-M   'P 1'
#
loop_
_entity.id
_entity.type
_entity.pdbx_description
1 polymer ?
#
loop_
_entity_poly.entity_id
_entity_poly.type
_entity_poly.pdbx_seq_one_letter_code
_entity_poly.pdbx_strand_id
1 'polypeptide(L)'
;QLKKLDQAVSAAHTFFVANPQHLQMREDIEKYRRMSGVKSDNFRDLEATLHWEAYEAGVQHYDADQYLQAAARLEESLTEALSALEECRALCEGPLEDEEEEEEEMQPGLYEAIAAHYIQVLKCRQQCVLEIATKPGRISATEDFIPSHLDLLQFAYDQVGNQALAAECAASYLLFYPTDEPMLEKMKQYRTELGEDTAVTARESIQHYVQRSLMEKKLIYYAVEHLGGTFNDPDLWTPDELIPENLKEKHRPASPPDALVPLKHVRGASGPGWGLVSEGFFSKACSCLSVLASLTGPLPFEGIAVTMDSRRMNGTQRVVFDRVLTESECKDLLRLTKAAGEAGDGYRARRSPHTPHERFEGLTVLKATQLAQNGDVDWRDAKLLLQASEKSRKIIESYFTPGKKLHFSFTHLVCRTAVDEEQEGRMDLSHPVHADNCLLDPEGQECWKEPPAYVYRDYSGILYLNDDFQGGGLFFTEMDTVTVTAEVHPKCGRLVAFSSGKENPHGVWAVSRGRRCAIALWYTHSQEHAEQDRVKAEELMEQRAVRQDRSDGEQHPGADHSGRSSLEPLVPNSGARPTSRRHKPGSDRTQHPKELRARDEF
;
A
#
# COMPACT_ATOMS: atom_id res chain seq x y z
N GLN A 1 -18.94 -18.09 -30.69
CA GLN A 1 -18.80 -16.70 -30.19
C GLN A 1 -19.69 -15.78 -31.01
N LEU A 2 -20.44 -14.88 -30.36
CA LEU A 2 -21.48 -14.02 -30.98
C LEU A 2 -20.92 -12.82 -31.79
N LYS A 3 -19.59 -12.70 -31.96
CA LYS A 3 -18.89 -11.61 -32.68
C LYS A 3 -19.22 -10.17 -32.19
N LYS A 4 -19.73 -10.01 -30.97
CA LYS A 4 -20.00 -8.72 -30.34
C LYS A 4 -18.90 -8.37 -29.33
N LEU A 5 -17.74 -8.01 -29.86
CA LEU A 5 -16.54 -7.75 -29.06
C LEU A 5 -16.73 -6.51 -28.18
N ASP A 6 -17.32 -5.47 -28.73
CA ASP A 6 -17.70 -4.23 -28.05
C ASP A 6 -18.56 -4.47 -26.80
N GLN A 7 -19.65 -5.23 -26.94
CA GLN A 7 -20.56 -5.52 -25.83
C GLN A 7 -19.91 -6.40 -24.76
N ALA A 8 -19.04 -7.33 -25.18
CA ALA A 8 -18.28 -8.17 -24.26
C ALA A 8 -17.28 -7.36 -23.43
N VAL A 9 -16.62 -6.38 -24.05
CA VAL A 9 -15.68 -5.46 -23.37
C VAL A 9 -16.42 -4.57 -22.39
N SER A 10 -17.54 -3.94 -22.78
CA SER A 10 -18.29 -3.08 -21.86
C SER A 10 -18.89 -3.86 -20.67
N ALA A 11 -19.42 -5.06 -20.89
CA ALA A 11 -19.94 -5.90 -19.80
C ALA A 11 -18.82 -6.37 -18.85
N ALA A 12 -17.66 -6.77 -19.41
CA ALA A 12 -16.49 -7.12 -18.60
C ALA A 12 -15.98 -5.91 -17.81
N HIS A 13 -15.99 -4.73 -18.42
CA HIS A 13 -15.59 -3.48 -17.77
C HIS A 13 -16.51 -3.13 -16.61
N THR A 14 -17.83 -3.14 -16.81
CA THR A 14 -18.81 -2.95 -15.72
C THR A 14 -18.63 -3.93 -14.58
N PHE A 15 -18.48 -5.22 -14.88
CA PHE A 15 -18.23 -6.20 -13.83
C PHE A 15 -16.92 -5.92 -13.07
N PHE A 16 -15.86 -5.53 -13.79
CA PHE A 16 -14.58 -5.18 -13.17
C PHE A 16 -14.68 -3.96 -12.26
N VAL A 17 -15.40 -2.92 -12.72
CA VAL A 17 -15.64 -1.68 -11.98
C VAL A 17 -16.42 -1.98 -10.69
N ALA A 18 -17.44 -2.83 -10.75
CA ALA A 18 -18.18 -3.28 -9.57
C ALA A 18 -17.39 -4.25 -8.68
N ASN A 19 -16.37 -4.93 -9.22
CA ASN A 19 -15.58 -5.94 -8.50
C ASN A 19 -14.06 -5.76 -8.73
N PRO A 20 -13.45 -4.67 -8.23
CA PRO A 20 -12.05 -4.33 -8.56
C PRO A 20 -11.04 -5.39 -8.10
N GLN A 21 -11.39 -6.13 -7.05
CA GLN A 21 -10.57 -7.21 -6.48
C GLN A 21 -10.65 -8.53 -7.27
N HIS A 22 -11.51 -8.62 -8.30
CA HIS A 22 -11.70 -9.85 -9.05
C HIS A 22 -10.54 -10.10 -10.04
N LEU A 23 -9.52 -10.82 -9.57
CA LEU A 23 -8.25 -11.07 -10.29
C LEU A 23 -8.42 -11.55 -11.74
N GLN A 24 -9.32 -12.50 -11.97
CA GLN A 24 -9.55 -13.04 -13.32
C GLN A 24 -10.10 -11.96 -14.26
N MET A 25 -10.95 -11.06 -13.74
CA MET A 25 -11.53 -10.01 -14.56
C MET A 25 -10.47 -8.97 -14.92
N ARG A 26 -9.56 -8.65 -14.00
CA ARG A 26 -8.44 -7.74 -14.30
C ARG A 26 -7.58 -8.26 -15.46
N GLU A 27 -7.24 -9.55 -15.44
CA GLU A 27 -6.51 -10.20 -16.54
C GLU A 27 -7.30 -10.17 -17.85
N ASP A 28 -8.61 -10.40 -17.78
CA ASP A 28 -9.49 -10.37 -18.95
C ASP A 28 -9.59 -8.95 -19.54
N ILE A 29 -9.63 -7.90 -18.70
CA ILE A 29 -9.60 -6.49 -19.14
C ILE A 29 -8.28 -6.16 -19.84
N GLU A 30 -7.13 -6.56 -19.27
CA GLU A 30 -5.84 -6.38 -19.94
C GLU A 30 -5.75 -7.12 -21.27
N LYS A 31 -6.31 -8.32 -21.33
CA LYS A 31 -6.39 -9.09 -22.56
C LYS A 31 -7.25 -8.37 -23.61
N TYR A 32 -8.42 -7.85 -23.22
CA TYR A 32 -9.26 -7.06 -24.13
C TYR A 32 -8.54 -5.82 -24.66
N ARG A 33 -7.74 -5.12 -23.83
CA ARG A 33 -6.94 -3.96 -24.27
C ARG A 33 -5.95 -4.31 -25.38
N ARG A 34 -5.47 -5.56 -25.43
CA ARG A 34 -4.50 -6.05 -26.45
C ARG A 34 -5.18 -6.63 -27.70
N MET A 35 -6.51 -6.78 -27.72
CA MET A 35 -7.23 -7.40 -28.83
C MET A 35 -7.44 -6.43 -30.00
N SER A 36 -7.13 -6.88 -31.21
CA SER A 36 -7.39 -6.12 -32.44
C SER A 36 -8.89 -5.86 -32.64
N GLY A 37 -9.27 -4.60 -32.73
CA GLY A 37 -10.67 -4.17 -32.92
C GLY A 37 -11.36 -3.67 -31.65
N VAL A 38 -10.72 -3.76 -30.49
CA VAL A 38 -11.14 -3.07 -29.26
C VAL A 38 -10.58 -1.65 -29.29
N LYS A 39 -11.42 -0.65 -29.02
CA LYS A 39 -11.06 0.75 -28.85
C LYS A 39 -11.21 1.15 -27.38
N SER A 40 -10.60 2.27 -27.00
CA SER A 40 -10.75 2.84 -25.64
C SER A 40 -12.23 3.02 -25.28
N ASP A 41 -13.04 3.54 -26.22
CA ASP A 41 -14.48 3.78 -26.04
C ASP A 41 -15.31 2.51 -25.77
N ASN A 42 -14.75 1.31 -25.96
CA ASN A 42 -15.44 0.06 -25.63
C ASN A 42 -15.42 -0.24 -24.12
N PHE A 43 -14.48 0.33 -23.37
CA PHE A 43 -14.38 0.23 -21.91
C PHE A 43 -15.31 1.23 -21.25
N ARG A 44 -16.61 1.07 -21.49
CA ARG A 44 -17.66 1.88 -20.88
C ARG A 44 -18.27 1.11 -19.72
N ASP A 45 -18.36 1.75 -18.58
CA ASP A 45 -19.21 1.24 -17.51
C ASP A 45 -20.69 1.50 -17.84
N LEU A 46 -21.45 0.43 -18.00
CA LEU A 46 -22.89 0.41 -18.21
C LEU A 46 -23.70 0.67 -16.94
N GLU A 47 -23.08 0.58 -15.77
CA GLU A 47 -23.68 0.86 -14.46
C GLU A 47 -23.07 2.13 -13.82
N ALA A 48 -22.42 2.98 -14.64
CA ALA A 48 -21.86 4.24 -14.18
C ALA A 48 -22.95 5.07 -13.48
N THR A 49 -22.64 5.54 -12.27
CA THR A 49 -23.59 6.32 -11.48
C THR A 49 -23.57 7.77 -11.90
N LEU A 50 -24.76 8.36 -12.05
CA LEU A 50 -24.94 9.72 -12.59
C LEU A 50 -24.17 10.78 -11.80
N HIS A 51 -24.12 10.64 -10.47
CA HIS A 51 -23.40 11.58 -9.62
C HIS A 51 -21.89 11.57 -9.88
N TRP A 52 -21.28 10.40 -10.12
CA TRP A 52 -19.84 10.32 -10.41
C TRP A 52 -19.50 10.86 -11.81
N GLU A 53 -20.33 10.57 -12.82
CA GLU A 53 -20.14 11.15 -14.15
C GLU A 53 -20.19 12.69 -14.11
N ALA A 54 -21.15 13.25 -13.37
CA ALA A 54 -21.26 14.69 -13.17
C ALA A 54 -20.11 15.26 -12.30
N TYR A 55 -19.68 14.52 -11.27
CA TYR A 55 -18.58 14.93 -10.39
C TYR A 55 -17.29 15.10 -11.18
N GLU A 56 -16.92 14.06 -11.94
CA GLU A 56 -15.69 14.05 -12.73
C GLU A 56 -15.71 15.14 -13.80
N ALA A 57 -16.83 15.32 -14.49
CA ALA A 57 -16.98 16.43 -15.44
C ALA A 57 -16.84 17.79 -14.75
N GLY A 58 -17.38 17.93 -13.53
CA GLY A 58 -17.27 19.13 -12.71
C GLY A 58 -15.83 19.44 -12.31
N VAL A 59 -15.10 18.45 -11.81
CA VAL A 59 -13.68 18.57 -11.44
C VAL A 59 -12.81 18.85 -12.67
N GLN A 60 -13.06 18.19 -13.80
CA GLN A 60 -12.34 18.48 -15.05
C GLN A 60 -12.52 19.93 -15.51
N HIS A 61 -13.73 20.48 -15.40
CA HIS A 61 -13.97 21.90 -15.69
C HIS A 61 -13.33 22.82 -14.64
N TYR A 62 -13.32 22.41 -13.37
CA TYR A 62 -12.67 23.15 -12.28
C TYR A 62 -11.16 23.29 -12.54
N ASP A 63 -10.49 22.19 -12.87
CA ASP A 63 -9.06 22.13 -13.16
C ASP A 63 -8.68 22.90 -14.45
N ALA A 64 -9.65 23.07 -15.36
CA ALA A 64 -9.51 23.85 -16.58
C ALA A 64 -9.85 25.35 -16.41
N ASP A 65 -10.06 25.84 -15.18
CA ASP A 65 -10.50 27.19 -14.83
C ASP A 65 -11.86 27.59 -15.46
N GLN A 66 -12.69 26.60 -15.82
CA GLN A 66 -14.02 26.78 -16.40
C GLN A 66 -15.09 26.75 -15.31
N TYR A 67 -14.99 27.68 -14.35
CA TYR A 67 -15.75 27.63 -13.10
C TYR A 67 -17.28 27.65 -13.25
N LEU A 68 -17.82 28.29 -14.29
CA LEU A 68 -19.25 28.30 -14.56
C LEU A 68 -19.77 26.89 -14.92
N GLN A 69 -19.05 26.18 -15.79
CA GLN A 69 -19.36 24.80 -16.16
C GLN A 69 -19.08 23.84 -15.02
N ALA A 70 -17.99 24.08 -14.26
CA ALA A 70 -17.67 23.31 -13.07
C ALA A 70 -18.80 23.37 -12.05
N ALA A 71 -19.26 24.57 -11.70
CA ALA A 71 -20.37 24.77 -10.77
C ALA A 71 -21.63 24.03 -11.23
N ALA A 72 -22.01 24.15 -12.52
CA ALA A 72 -23.20 23.47 -13.04
C ALA A 72 -23.14 21.94 -12.90
N ARG A 73 -21.99 21.34 -13.22
CA ARG A 73 -21.79 19.89 -13.12
C ARG A 73 -21.64 19.40 -11.67
N LEU A 74 -21.00 20.18 -10.81
CA LEU A 74 -20.91 19.88 -9.39
C LEU A 74 -22.30 19.97 -8.72
N GLU A 75 -23.16 20.92 -9.09
CA GLU A 75 -24.54 20.97 -8.57
C GLU A 75 -25.37 19.76 -8.97
N GLU A 76 -25.26 19.35 -10.24
CA GLU A 76 -25.88 18.12 -10.76
C GLU A 76 -25.39 16.93 -9.95
N SER A 77 -24.07 16.80 -9.78
CA SER A 77 -23.46 15.72 -9.02
C SER A 77 -23.91 15.68 -7.55
N LEU A 78 -23.94 16.80 -6.84
CA LEU A 78 -24.36 16.85 -5.44
C LEU A 78 -25.85 16.47 -5.30
N THR A 79 -26.69 16.94 -6.23
CA THR A 79 -28.11 16.60 -6.26
C THR A 79 -28.33 15.11 -6.44
N GLU A 80 -27.66 14.51 -7.44
CA GLU A 80 -27.73 13.08 -7.72
C GLU A 80 -27.12 12.23 -6.60
N ALA A 81 -26.04 12.70 -5.95
CA ALA A 81 -25.41 12.01 -4.82
C ALA A 81 -26.34 11.93 -3.61
N LEU A 82 -27.04 13.04 -3.29
CA LEU A 82 -28.03 13.05 -2.22
C LEU A 82 -29.26 12.19 -2.55
N SER A 83 -29.65 12.09 -3.82
CA SER A 83 -30.70 11.16 -4.25
C SER A 83 -30.27 9.70 -4.09
N ALA A 84 -29.08 9.35 -4.58
CA ALA A 84 -28.51 8.01 -4.43
C ALA A 84 -28.34 7.60 -2.97
N LEU A 85 -28.02 8.56 -2.09
CA LEU A 85 -27.98 8.36 -0.64
C LEU A 85 -29.34 7.91 -0.09
N GLU A 86 -30.42 8.59 -0.47
CA GLU A 86 -31.76 8.20 -0.02
C GLU A 86 -32.21 6.85 -0.59
N GLU A 87 -31.82 6.53 -1.83
CA GLU A 87 -32.08 5.22 -2.44
C GLU A 87 -31.38 4.09 -1.66
N CYS A 88 -30.08 4.24 -1.36
CA CYS A 88 -29.36 3.29 -0.51
C CYS A 88 -30.04 3.14 0.86
N ARG A 89 -30.40 4.26 1.49
CA ARG A 89 -31.02 4.25 2.82
C ARG A 89 -32.39 3.59 2.84
N ALA A 90 -33.13 3.61 1.74
CA ALA A 90 -34.39 2.90 1.60
C ALA A 90 -34.18 1.38 1.53
N LEU A 91 -33.07 0.92 0.96
CA LEU A 91 -32.71 -0.50 0.89
C LEU A 91 -32.32 -1.10 2.25
N CYS A 92 -31.96 -0.26 3.23
CA CYS A 92 -31.65 -0.69 4.59
C CYS A 92 -32.84 -1.20 5.40
N GLU A 93 -34.09 -1.01 4.96
CA GLU A 93 -35.29 -1.51 5.67
C GLU A 93 -35.57 -3.01 5.41
N GLY A 94 -34.53 -3.80 5.11
CA GLY A 94 -34.59 -5.23 4.81
C GLY A 94 -34.78 -6.13 6.04
N PRO A 95 -34.88 -7.47 5.86
CA PRO A 95 -34.95 -8.42 6.97
C PRO A 95 -33.69 -8.36 7.86
N LEU A 96 -33.82 -8.80 9.12
CA LEU A 96 -32.67 -8.97 10.01
C LEU A 96 -31.65 -9.90 9.32
N GLU A 97 -30.40 -9.48 9.25
CA GLU A 97 -29.33 -10.33 8.74
C GLU A 97 -28.86 -11.20 9.91
N ASP A 98 -28.97 -12.52 9.78
CA ASP A 98 -28.43 -13.43 10.78
C ASP A 98 -26.90 -13.35 10.69
N GLU A 99 -26.26 -12.64 11.63
CA GLU A 99 -24.82 -12.79 11.83
C GLU A 99 -24.59 -14.28 12.18
N GLU A 100 -23.83 -15.00 11.35
CA GLU A 100 -23.57 -16.45 11.45
C GLU A 100 -22.73 -16.85 12.67
N GLU A 101 -22.96 -16.23 13.84
CA GLU A 101 -22.33 -16.63 15.10
C GLU A 101 -23.23 -17.60 15.85
N GLU A 102 -22.80 -18.85 15.80
CA GLU A 102 -23.19 -19.94 16.68
C GLU A 102 -23.08 -19.50 18.15
N GLU A 103 -24.16 -19.10 18.79
CA GLU A 103 -24.27 -19.19 20.25
C GLU A 103 -25.71 -19.52 20.68
N GLU A 104 -25.86 -20.71 21.27
CA GLU A 104 -27.08 -21.21 21.90
C GLU A 104 -27.45 -20.35 23.13
N GLU A 105 -27.95 -19.12 22.97
CA GLU A 105 -28.43 -18.33 24.11
C GLU A 105 -29.80 -17.67 23.84
N MET A 106 -30.58 -17.52 24.91
CA MET A 106 -31.99 -17.10 24.99
C MET A 106 -32.51 -16.27 23.81
N GLN A 107 -33.69 -16.63 23.27
CA GLN A 107 -34.40 -15.77 22.35
C GLN A 107 -34.57 -14.37 22.97
N PRO A 108 -34.08 -13.31 22.32
CA PRO A 108 -34.18 -11.96 22.84
C PRO A 108 -35.65 -11.61 23.06
N GLY A 109 -35.93 -10.83 24.11
CA GLY A 109 -37.27 -10.32 24.35
C GLY A 109 -37.74 -9.47 23.16
N LEU A 110 -39.06 -9.34 22.96
CA LEU A 110 -39.62 -8.57 21.84
C LEU A 110 -39.00 -7.17 21.70
N TYR A 111 -38.76 -6.47 22.80
CA TYR A 111 -38.16 -5.13 22.79
C TYR A 111 -36.67 -5.13 22.41
N GLU A 112 -35.93 -6.15 22.82
CA GLU A 112 -34.52 -6.32 22.46
C GLU A 112 -34.38 -6.65 20.98
N ALA A 113 -35.25 -7.51 20.45
CA ALA A 113 -35.29 -7.82 19.02
C ALA A 113 -35.64 -6.60 18.17
N ILE A 114 -36.63 -5.80 18.58
CA ILE A 114 -36.98 -4.54 17.90
C ILE A 114 -35.81 -3.55 17.95
N ALA A 115 -35.17 -3.40 19.11
CA ALA A 115 -34.03 -2.50 19.26
C ALA A 115 -32.85 -2.94 18.40
N ALA A 116 -32.47 -4.22 18.44
CA ALA A 116 -31.38 -4.78 17.64
C ALA A 116 -31.61 -4.55 16.14
N HIS A 117 -32.82 -4.86 15.64
CA HIS A 117 -33.16 -4.63 14.25
C HIS A 117 -33.11 -3.13 13.88
N TYR A 118 -33.66 -2.25 14.72
CA TYR A 118 -33.62 -0.81 14.46
C TYR A 118 -32.18 -0.28 14.42
N ILE A 119 -31.31 -0.76 15.30
CA ILE A 119 -29.89 -0.40 15.30
C ILE A 119 -29.18 -0.94 14.05
N GLN A 120 -29.48 -2.14 13.57
CA GLN A 120 -28.97 -2.65 12.30
C GLN A 120 -29.37 -1.73 11.13
N VAL A 121 -30.65 -1.35 11.04
CA VAL A 121 -31.15 -0.41 10.02
C VAL A 121 -30.41 0.93 10.09
N LEU A 122 -30.21 1.48 11.30
CA LEU A 122 -29.47 2.73 11.47
C LEU A 122 -28.00 2.60 11.05
N LYS A 123 -27.31 1.51 11.41
CA LYS A 123 -25.92 1.27 11.00
C LYS A 123 -25.79 1.16 9.48
N CYS A 124 -26.68 0.41 8.83
CA CYS A 124 -26.74 0.32 7.37
C CYS A 124 -26.92 1.70 6.74
N ARG A 125 -27.86 2.50 7.25
CA ARG A 125 -28.13 3.86 6.75
C ARG A 125 -26.95 4.81 6.88
N GLN A 126 -26.15 4.64 7.92
CA GLN A 126 -24.93 5.41 8.10
C GLN A 126 -23.85 4.97 7.11
N GLN A 127 -23.77 3.68 6.79
CA GLN A 127 -22.81 3.14 5.82
C GLN A 127 -23.06 3.65 4.38
N CYS A 128 -24.28 4.01 4.03
CA CYS A 128 -24.63 4.53 2.70
C CYS A 128 -23.80 5.74 2.24
N VAL A 129 -23.24 6.55 3.16
CA VAL A 129 -22.35 7.66 2.79
C VAL A 129 -21.06 7.16 2.13
N LEU A 130 -20.55 6.00 2.56
CA LEU A 130 -19.36 5.40 1.96
C LEU A 130 -19.67 4.82 0.57
N GLU A 131 -20.88 4.31 0.36
CA GLU A 131 -21.29 3.80 -0.96
C GLU A 131 -21.32 4.92 -2.00
N ILE A 132 -22.00 6.05 -1.72
CA ILE A 132 -22.03 7.18 -2.66
C ILE A 132 -20.66 7.82 -2.86
N ALA A 133 -19.79 7.77 -1.85
CA ALA A 133 -18.45 8.34 -1.88
C ALA A 133 -17.41 7.41 -2.52
N THR A 134 -17.75 6.15 -2.79
CA THR A 134 -16.84 5.20 -3.45
C THR A 134 -16.99 5.33 -4.95
N LYS A 135 -15.93 5.85 -5.58
CA LYS A 135 -15.86 5.93 -7.04
C LYS A 135 -15.99 4.53 -7.66
N PRO A 136 -16.81 4.34 -8.71
CA PRO A 136 -16.86 3.08 -9.44
C PRO A 136 -15.46 2.60 -9.83
N GLY A 137 -15.13 1.35 -9.50
CA GLY A 137 -13.81 0.78 -9.76
C GLY A 137 -12.81 0.91 -8.60
N ARG A 138 -13.18 1.61 -7.53
CA ARG A 138 -12.39 1.72 -6.29
C ARG A 138 -12.98 0.92 -5.15
N ILE A 139 -12.18 0.71 -4.11
CA ILE A 139 -12.56 -0.07 -2.93
C ILE A 139 -12.77 0.85 -1.73
N SER A 140 -12.09 2.00 -1.70
CA SER A 140 -12.24 2.98 -0.63
C SER A 140 -13.06 4.18 -1.07
N ALA A 141 -13.85 4.67 -0.11
CA ALA A 141 -14.62 5.89 -0.26
C ALA A 141 -13.72 7.12 -0.27
N THR A 142 -14.13 8.13 -1.01
CA THR A 142 -13.54 9.46 -0.96
C THR A 142 -13.87 10.08 0.38
N GLU A 143 -12.84 10.40 1.17
CA GLU A 143 -13.01 11.08 2.46
C GLU A 143 -13.71 12.43 2.25
N ASP A 144 -14.63 12.76 3.16
CA ASP A 144 -15.38 14.01 3.14
C ASP A 144 -15.99 14.34 1.77
N PHE A 145 -16.55 13.34 1.09
CA PHE A 145 -17.13 13.52 -0.24
C PHE A 145 -18.12 14.69 -0.31
N ILE A 146 -19.11 14.75 0.57
CA ILE A 146 -20.11 15.85 0.62
C ILE A 146 -19.47 17.19 1.05
N PRO A 147 -18.70 17.29 2.15
CA PRO A 147 -18.02 18.54 2.51
C PRO A 147 -17.10 19.07 1.40
N SER A 148 -16.25 18.23 0.82
CA SER A 148 -15.33 18.60 -0.26
C SER A 148 -16.08 19.11 -1.50
N HIS A 149 -17.24 18.50 -1.80
CA HIS A 149 -18.14 18.97 -2.85
C HIS A 149 -18.62 20.40 -2.63
N LEU A 150 -19.00 20.72 -1.38
CA LEU A 150 -19.46 22.06 -0.99
C LEU A 150 -18.33 23.09 -1.05
N ASP A 151 -17.10 22.72 -0.69
CA ASP A 151 -15.93 23.60 -0.83
C ASP A 151 -15.59 23.88 -2.31
N LEU A 152 -15.63 22.85 -3.17
CA LEU A 152 -15.46 23.02 -4.63
C LEU A 152 -16.53 23.96 -5.22
N LEU A 153 -17.81 23.76 -4.85
CA LEU A 153 -18.91 24.63 -5.27
C LEU A 153 -18.75 26.05 -4.76
N GLN A 154 -18.38 26.21 -3.48
CA GLN A 154 -18.10 27.50 -2.86
C GLN A 154 -17.06 28.26 -3.69
N PHE A 155 -15.92 27.63 -3.98
CA PHE A 155 -14.85 28.24 -4.76
C PHE A 155 -15.31 28.57 -6.18
N ALA A 156 -15.98 27.65 -6.87
CA ALA A 156 -16.43 27.87 -8.23
C ALA A 156 -17.40 29.06 -8.32
N TYR A 157 -18.34 29.20 -7.37
CA TYR A 157 -19.25 30.35 -7.33
C TYR A 157 -18.55 31.67 -7.01
N ASP A 158 -17.56 31.64 -6.12
CA ASP A 158 -16.74 32.80 -5.78
C ASP A 158 -15.99 33.33 -7.02
N GLN A 159 -15.36 32.44 -7.80
CA GLN A 159 -14.65 32.82 -9.03
C GLN A 159 -15.58 33.37 -10.12
N VAL A 160 -16.84 32.93 -10.15
CA VAL A 160 -17.86 33.44 -11.08
C VAL A 160 -18.49 34.75 -10.58
N GLY A 161 -18.20 35.17 -9.34
CA GLY A 161 -18.74 36.38 -8.71
C GLY A 161 -20.15 36.21 -8.14
N ASN A 162 -20.62 34.97 -7.95
CA ASN A 162 -21.91 34.69 -7.34
C ASN A 162 -21.77 34.51 -5.82
N GLN A 163 -21.58 35.63 -5.13
CA GLN A 163 -21.30 35.65 -3.70
C GLN A 163 -22.42 35.07 -2.83
N ALA A 164 -23.68 35.15 -3.28
CA ALA A 164 -24.80 34.58 -2.54
C ALA A 164 -24.73 33.05 -2.48
N LEU A 165 -24.48 32.39 -3.62
CA LEU A 165 -24.35 30.93 -3.67
C LEU A 165 -23.03 30.44 -3.06
N ALA A 166 -21.94 31.20 -3.21
CA ALA A 166 -20.68 30.90 -2.53
C ALA A 166 -20.86 30.90 -1.01
N ALA A 167 -21.54 31.92 -0.47
CA ALA A 167 -21.82 32.03 0.95
C ALA A 167 -22.76 30.93 1.46
N GLU A 168 -23.76 30.53 0.67
CA GLU A 168 -24.65 29.40 0.99
C GLU A 168 -23.86 28.08 1.08
N CYS A 169 -22.95 27.81 0.14
CA CYS A 169 -22.09 26.62 0.15
C CYS A 169 -21.13 26.63 1.34
N ALA A 170 -20.52 27.79 1.64
CA ALA A 170 -19.66 27.98 2.81
C ALA A 170 -20.43 27.72 4.12
N ALA A 171 -21.65 28.26 4.24
CA ALA A 171 -22.51 28.01 5.39
C ALA A 171 -22.88 26.53 5.53
N SER A 172 -23.14 25.83 4.41
CA SER A 172 -23.39 24.40 4.39
C SER A 172 -22.16 23.58 4.80
N TYR A 173 -20.96 23.93 4.33
CA TYR A 173 -19.71 23.27 4.72
C TYR A 173 -19.45 23.41 6.22
N LEU A 174 -19.67 24.60 6.78
CA LEU A 174 -19.48 24.89 8.20
C LEU A 174 -20.44 24.13 9.13
N LEU A 175 -21.47 23.44 8.61
CA LEU A 175 -22.26 22.50 9.41
C LEU A 175 -21.48 21.23 9.78
N PHE A 176 -20.52 20.83 8.94
CA PHE A 176 -19.64 19.69 9.17
C PHE A 176 -18.44 20.11 10.01
N TYR A 177 -17.78 21.20 9.63
CA TYR A 177 -16.56 21.69 10.26
C TYR A 177 -16.75 23.13 10.78
N PRO A 178 -17.44 23.32 11.92
CA PRO A 178 -17.80 24.65 12.43
C PRO A 178 -16.60 25.48 12.91
N THR A 179 -15.44 24.85 13.11
CA THR A 179 -14.19 25.46 13.58
C THR A 179 -13.15 25.62 12.46
N ASP A 180 -13.50 25.38 11.20
CA ASP A 180 -12.57 25.55 10.08
C ASP A 180 -12.28 27.04 9.83
N GLU A 181 -11.12 27.49 10.31
CA GLU A 181 -10.70 28.90 10.26
C GLU A 181 -10.64 29.48 8.83
N PRO A 182 -10.11 28.78 7.81
CA PRO A 182 -10.11 29.28 6.43
C PRO A 182 -11.53 29.55 5.90
N MET A 183 -12.47 28.63 6.09
CA MET A 183 -13.85 28.82 5.63
C MET A 183 -14.58 29.89 6.45
N LEU A 184 -14.35 29.97 7.76
CA LEU A 184 -14.89 31.03 8.61
C LEU A 184 -14.43 32.43 8.15
N GLU A 185 -13.19 32.56 7.71
CA GLU A 185 -12.67 33.84 7.19
C GLU A 185 -13.32 34.20 5.84
N LYS A 186 -13.44 33.25 4.91
CA LYS A 186 -14.20 33.44 3.66
C LYS A 186 -15.65 33.85 3.96
N MET A 187 -16.29 33.22 4.94
CA MET A 187 -17.66 33.53 5.33
C MET A 187 -17.83 34.96 5.87
N LYS A 188 -16.83 35.50 6.60
CA LYS A 188 -16.85 36.92 7.01
C LYS A 188 -16.73 37.86 5.82
N GLN A 189 -15.91 37.51 4.82
CA GLN A 189 -15.78 38.26 3.58
C GLN A 189 -17.12 38.31 2.84
N TYR A 190 -17.78 37.16 2.67
CA TYR A 190 -19.11 37.09 2.03
C TYR A 190 -20.18 37.89 2.75
N ARG A 191 -20.21 37.86 4.09
CA ARG A 191 -21.14 38.70 4.87
C ARG A 191 -20.87 40.19 4.67
N THR A 192 -19.61 40.59 4.53
CA THR A 192 -19.24 41.98 4.28
C THR A 192 -19.69 42.43 2.89
N GLU A 193 -19.54 41.57 1.88
CA GLU A 193 -19.90 41.86 0.48
C GLU A 193 -21.42 41.85 0.24
N LEU A 194 -22.15 40.93 0.88
CA LEU A 194 -23.62 40.83 0.80
C LEU A 194 -24.34 41.83 1.72
N GLY A 195 -23.62 42.44 2.66
CA GLY A 195 -24.15 43.32 3.71
C GLY A 195 -24.58 42.54 4.96
N GLU A 196 -24.29 43.10 6.15
CA GLU A 196 -24.50 42.44 7.46
C GLU A 196 -25.96 42.06 7.75
N ASP A 197 -26.94 42.70 7.09
CA ASP A 197 -28.36 42.42 7.24
C ASP A 197 -28.85 41.22 6.39
N THR A 198 -28.04 40.73 5.45
CA THR A 198 -28.39 39.61 4.58
C THR A 198 -28.18 38.29 5.32
N ALA A 199 -29.27 37.61 5.68
CA ALA A 199 -29.20 36.29 6.31
C ALA A 199 -28.68 35.24 5.31
N VAL A 200 -27.46 34.77 5.52
CA VAL A 200 -26.91 33.62 4.80
C VAL A 200 -27.18 32.36 5.62
N THR A 201 -27.94 31.43 5.04
CA THR A 201 -28.29 30.15 5.65
C THR A 201 -27.69 29.02 4.84
N ALA A 202 -27.30 27.93 5.51
CA ALA A 202 -26.94 26.69 4.83
C ALA A 202 -28.13 26.12 4.03
N ARG A 203 -27.85 25.34 2.98
CA ARG A 203 -28.86 24.61 2.20
C ARG A 203 -29.72 23.70 3.08
N GLU A 204 -31.03 23.72 2.85
CA GLU A 204 -32.00 22.91 3.60
C GLU A 204 -31.70 21.40 3.53
N SER A 205 -31.34 20.90 2.34
CA SER A 205 -30.99 19.49 2.14
C SER A 205 -29.79 19.06 3.00
N ILE A 206 -28.76 19.91 3.10
CA ILE A 206 -27.56 19.65 3.90
C ILE A 206 -27.86 19.78 5.39
N GLN A 207 -28.64 20.79 5.81
CA GLN A 207 -29.09 20.92 7.19
C GLN A 207 -29.84 19.67 7.66
N HIS A 208 -30.79 19.19 6.84
CA HIS A 208 -31.56 17.99 7.13
C HIS A 208 -30.67 16.75 7.19
N TYR A 209 -29.72 16.60 6.26
CA TYR A 209 -28.76 15.49 6.25
C TYR A 209 -27.91 15.46 7.52
N VAL A 210 -27.26 16.58 7.88
CA VAL A 210 -26.38 16.67 9.07
C VAL A 210 -27.18 16.42 10.34
N GLN A 211 -28.34 17.08 10.51
CA GLN A 211 -29.18 16.90 11.69
C GLN A 211 -29.62 15.44 11.85
N ARG A 212 -30.11 14.82 10.77
CA ARG A 212 -30.54 13.42 10.77
C ARG A 212 -29.38 12.49 11.11
N SER A 213 -28.23 12.65 10.45
CA SER A 213 -27.06 11.80 10.67
C SER A 213 -26.57 11.87 12.12
N LEU A 214 -26.46 13.07 12.70
CA LEU A 214 -26.10 13.23 14.11
C LEU A 214 -27.12 12.57 15.06
N MET A 215 -28.42 12.71 14.78
CA MET A 215 -29.45 12.06 15.60
C MET A 215 -29.40 10.53 15.51
N GLU A 216 -29.16 9.97 14.32
CA GLU A 216 -29.01 8.53 14.11
C GLU A 216 -27.77 8.00 14.83
N LYS A 217 -26.62 8.66 14.68
CA LYS A 217 -25.38 8.32 15.41
C LYS A 217 -25.57 8.35 16.91
N LYS A 218 -26.28 9.36 17.44
CA LYS A 218 -26.57 9.43 18.87
C LYS A 218 -27.31 8.18 19.36
N LEU A 219 -28.25 7.66 18.57
CA LEU A 219 -28.96 6.41 18.90
C LEU A 219 -28.04 5.18 18.79
N ILE A 220 -27.20 5.13 17.75
CA ILE A 220 -26.25 4.01 17.56
C ILE A 220 -25.22 3.97 18.69
N TYR A 221 -24.56 5.08 19.01
CA TYR A 221 -23.58 5.15 20.09
C TYR A 221 -24.21 4.83 21.45
N TYR A 222 -25.44 5.31 21.71
CA TYR A 222 -26.18 4.94 22.91
C TYR A 222 -26.39 3.41 23.00
N ALA A 223 -26.78 2.78 21.88
CA ALA A 223 -26.94 1.33 21.81
C ALA A 223 -25.61 0.58 21.98
N VAL A 224 -24.53 1.03 21.34
CA VAL A 224 -23.20 0.39 21.48
C VAL A 224 -22.71 0.46 22.92
N GLU A 225 -22.94 1.59 23.61
CA GLU A 225 -22.55 1.77 25.01
C GLU A 225 -23.32 0.83 25.97
N HIS A 226 -24.62 0.62 25.74
CA HIS A 226 -25.50 -0.05 26.70
C HIS A 226 -25.91 -1.49 26.33
N LEU A 227 -25.96 -1.81 25.04
CA LEU A 227 -26.36 -3.11 24.49
C LEU A 227 -25.17 -3.89 23.90
N GLY A 228 -24.00 -3.25 23.80
CA GLY A 228 -22.82 -3.84 23.19
C GLY A 228 -22.82 -3.78 21.66
N GLY A 229 -21.85 -4.47 21.05
CA GLY A 229 -21.60 -4.44 19.61
C GLY A 229 -20.54 -3.42 19.19
N THR A 230 -20.39 -3.24 17.88
CA THR A 230 -19.42 -2.32 17.28
C THR A 230 -20.12 -1.37 16.32
N PHE A 231 -19.58 -0.17 16.16
CA PHE A 231 -19.98 0.77 15.14
C PHE A 231 -18.72 1.45 14.61
N ASN A 232 -18.50 1.36 13.29
CA ASN A 232 -17.44 2.08 12.62
C ASN A 232 -18.08 3.33 12.03
N ASP A 233 -17.85 4.48 12.65
CA ASP A 233 -18.38 5.75 12.16
C ASP A 233 -17.69 6.11 10.83
N PRO A 234 -18.45 6.25 9.73
CA PRO A 234 -17.87 6.53 8.42
C PRO A 234 -17.43 8.00 8.25
N ASP A 235 -17.86 8.90 9.14
CA ASP A 235 -17.65 10.33 8.98
C ASP A 235 -16.63 10.88 10.00
N LEU A 236 -15.72 11.73 9.51
CA LEU A 236 -14.70 12.38 10.33
C LEU A 236 -15.24 13.60 11.11
N TRP A 237 -16.39 14.14 10.70
CA TRP A 237 -17.00 15.34 11.26
C TRP A 237 -17.97 15.06 12.42
N THR A 238 -18.10 13.81 12.89
CA THR A 238 -18.90 13.51 14.08
C THR A 238 -18.33 14.25 15.30
N PRO A 239 -19.13 15.08 16.01
CA PRO A 239 -18.64 15.81 17.18
C PRO A 239 -18.19 14.88 18.31
N ASP A 240 -17.04 15.16 18.90
CA ASP A 240 -16.46 14.39 20.01
C ASP A 240 -17.41 14.28 21.21
N GLU A 241 -18.32 15.25 21.42
CA GLU A 241 -19.29 15.19 22.53
C GLU A 241 -20.36 14.11 22.34
N LEU A 242 -20.54 13.63 21.10
CA LEU A 242 -21.53 12.61 20.76
C LEU A 242 -20.99 11.20 20.97
N ILE A 243 -19.66 11.02 20.90
CA ILE A 243 -18.97 9.74 21.06
C ILE A 243 -18.79 9.43 22.55
N PRO A 244 -19.26 8.29 23.07
CA PRO A 244 -19.04 7.87 24.46
C PRO A 244 -17.55 7.77 24.81
N GLU A 245 -17.15 8.22 26.01
CA GLU A 245 -15.74 8.28 26.45
C GLU A 245 -15.02 6.92 26.38
N ASN A 246 -15.73 5.83 26.71
CA ASN A 246 -15.22 4.46 26.62
C ASN A 246 -14.95 3.99 25.18
N LEU A 247 -15.49 4.69 24.17
CA LEU A 247 -15.30 4.39 22.75
C LEU A 247 -14.31 5.36 22.09
N LYS A 248 -14.05 6.54 22.67
CA LYS A 248 -13.05 7.51 22.15
C LYS A 248 -11.64 6.93 22.03
N GLU A 249 -11.25 6.02 22.92
CA GLU A 249 -9.96 5.34 22.87
C GLU A 249 -9.84 4.34 21.69
N LYS A 250 -10.97 3.81 21.19
CA LYS A 250 -11.03 2.86 20.05
C LYS A 250 -11.15 3.56 18.69
N HIS A 251 -11.64 4.80 18.66
CA HIS A 251 -11.87 5.58 17.43
C HIS A 251 -10.75 6.58 17.07
N ARG A 252 -9.69 6.72 17.88
CA ARG A 252 -8.49 7.42 17.43
C ARG A 252 -7.77 6.57 16.38
N PRO A 253 -7.51 7.05 15.15
CA PRO A 253 -6.38 6.53 14.40
C PRO A 253 -5.15 6.65 15.31
N ALA A 254 -4.33 5.60 15.37
CA ALA A 254 -3.15 5.55 16.21
C ALA A 254 -2.33 6.85 16.03
N SER A 255 -2.42 7.74 17.01
CA SER A 255 -1.53 8.89 17.08
C SER A 255 -0.11 8.35 17.24
N PRO A 256 0.91 8.93 16.57
CA PRO A 256 2.29 8.54 16.80
C PRO A 256 2.58 8.68 18.31
N PRO A 257 3.29 7.72 18.93
CA PRO A 257 3.52 7.75 20.37
C PRO A 257 4.17 9.07 20.78
N ASP A 258 3.61 9.67 21.83
CA ASP A 258 4.04 10.87 22.52
C ASP A 258 5.58 11.05 22.53
N ALA A 259 6.05 12.02 21.76
CA ALA A 259 7.29 12.72 22.07
C ALA A 259 6.95 14.08 22.72
N LEU A 260 6.19 14.05 23.82
CA LEU A 260 6.10 15.19 24.74
C LEU A 260 6.78 14.82 26.06
N VAL A 261 8.08 15.05 26.07
CA VAL A 261 8.85 15.23 27.31
C VAL A 261 8.23 16.41 28.07
N PRO A 262 7.80 16.25 29.34
CA PRO A 262 7.27 17.37 30.11
C PRO A 262 8.41 18.28 30.56
N LEU A 263 8.58 19.44 29.91
CA LEU A 263 9.38 20.54 30.46
C LEU A 263 8.60 21.21 31.60
N LYS A 264 8.77 20.67 32.82
CA LYS A 264 8.43 21.40 34.04
C LYS A 264 9.48 22.49 34.30
N HIS A 265 9.00 23.74 34.27
CA HIS A 265 9.30 24.81 35.22
C HIS A 265 10.79 25.11 35.54
N VAL A 266 11.31 26.16 34.89
CA VAL A 266 12.24 27.08 35.57
C VAL A 266 11.63 28.48 35.52
N ARG A 267 11.24 28.97 36.70
CA ARG A 267 10.95 30.38 37.00
C ARG A 267 12.19 31.22 36.73
N GLY A 268 12.03 32.38 36.09
CA GLY A 268 13.01 33.46 36.24
C GLY A 268 12.91 34.59 35.22
N ALA A 269 12.33 35.70 35.66
CA ALA A 269 12.71 37.08 35.34
C ALA A 269 12.29 37.73 34.00
N SER A 270 11.25 38.57 34.12
CA SER A 270 11.22 40.00 33.78
C SER A 270 11.25 40.48 32.33
N GLY A 271 10.10 41.01 31.90
CA GLY A 271 9.99 42.41 31.43
C GLY A 271 9.99 42.64 29.91
N PRO A 272 9.39 43.76 29.43
CA PRO A 272 8.27 43.68 28.50
C PRO A 272 8.44 44.51 27.20
N GLY A 273 7.66 44.19 26.16
CA GLY A 273 6.91 45.26 25.48
C GLY A 273 6.57 45.13 23.98
N TRP A 274 5.25 45.12 23.72
CA TRP A 274 4.46 45.86 22.70
C TRP A 274 5.00 46.08 21.28
N GLY A 275 4.16 45.76 20.27
CA GLY A 275 4.06 46.54 19.04
C GLY A 275 3.63 45.80 17.77
N LEU A 276 2.35 45.90 17.41
CA LEU A 276 1.82 45.79 16.03
C LEU A 276 2.64 46.64 15.04
N VAL A 277 2.74 46.28 13.74
CA VAL A 277 2.11 46.97 12.58
C VAL A 277 2.24 46.09 11.31
N SER A 278 1.15 46.12 10.53
CA SER A 278 0.89 45.58 9.19
C SER A 278 1.80 46.07 8.04
N GLU A 279 1.74 45.30 6.94
CA GLU A 279 1.85 45.69 5.52
C GLU A 279 3.21 45.85 4.81
N GLY A 280 3.45 44.91 3.87
CA GLY A 280 3.72 45.18 2.45
C GLY A 280 5.06 45.82 2.06
N PHE A 281 5.93 45.07 1.38
CA PHE A 281 6.34 45.33 -0.03
C PHE A 281 7.50 44.44 -0.48
N PHE A 282 7.49 44.20 -1.79
CA PHE A 282 8.43 43.49 -2.64
C PHE A 282 9.93 43.72 -2.38
N SER A 283 10.67 42.62 -2.58
CA SER A 283 12.01 42.54 -3.19
C SER A 283 13.17 43.27 -2.50
N LYS A 284 14.00 42.48 -1.79
CA LYS A 284 15.46 42.59 -1.89
C LYS A 284 16.13 41.31 -1.39
N ALA A 285 16.93 40.75 -2.28
CA ALA A 285 17.84 39.65 -2.04
C ALA A 285 18.63 39.85 -0.74
N CYS A 286 18.58 38.85 0.15
CA CYS A 286 19.64 38.60 1.10
C CYS A 286 20.25 37.24 0.76
N SER A 287 21.49 37.33 0.29
CA SER A 287 22.42 36.24 0.09
C SER A 287 22.60 35.45 1.40
N CYS A 288 21.90 34.33 1.51
CA CYS A 288 22.37 33.15 2.23
C CYS A 288 22.60 32.03 1.22
N LEU A 289 23.54 32.26 0.29
CA LEU A 289 24.21 31.16 -0.37
C LEU A 289 25.01 30.41 0.71
N SER A 290 24.92 29.08 0.65
CA SER A 290 25.72 28.06 1.35
C SER A 290 25.29 27.59 2.75
N VAL A 291 24.06 27.05 2.90
CA VAL A 291 23.84 25.78 3.62
C VAL A 291 22.65 25.02 2.97
N LEU A 292 22.80 24.60 1.71
CA LEU A 292 22.09 23.44 1.16
C LEU A 292 23.07 22.26 1.19
N ALA A 293 23.57 21.94 2.38
CA ALA A 293 24.37 20.75 2.62
C ALA A 293 23.42 19.57 2.85
N SER A 294 23.26 18.79 1.78
CA SER A 294 22.91 17.36 1.72
C SER A 294 22.19 16.75 2.93
N LEU A 295 20.89 16.47 2.78
CA LEU A 295 20.12 15.50 3.58
C LEU A 295 20.59 14.04 3.28
N THR A 296 21.89 13.77 3.34
CA THR A 296 22.46 12.43 3.06
C THR A 296 23.34 12.00 4.21
N GLY A 297 22.97 10.93 4.90
CA GLY A 297 23.80 10.36 5.97
C GLY A 297 25.09 9.71 5.45
N PRO A 298 26.12 9.56 6.31
CA PRO A 298 27.39 8.93 5.94
C PRO A 298 27.20 7.42 5.71
N LEU A 299 27.74 6.88 4.61
CA LEU A 299 27.60 5.46 4.30
C LEU A 299 28.30 4.57 5.35
N PRO A 300 27.65 3.50 5.85
CA PRO A 300 28.17 2.68 6.95
C PRO A 300 29.26 1.68 6.52
N PHE A 301 29.59 1.61 5.23
CA PHE A 301 30.56 0.67 4.68
C PHE A 301 31.57 1.37 3.78
N GLU A 302 32.84 0.99 3.91
CA GLU A 302 33.91 1.46 3.04
C GLU A 302 33.79 0.85 1.63
N GLY A 303 34.18 1.63 0.61
CA GLY A 303 34.23 1.16 -0.78
C GLY A 303 32.90 1.25 -1.56
N ILE A 304 31.78 1.59 -0.93
CA ILE A 304 30.52 1.87 -1.65
C ILE A 304 30.59 3.24 -2.30
N ALA A 305 30.12 3.35 -3.55
CA ALA A 305 30.07 4.62 -4.28
C ALA A 305 28.63 4.97 -4.69
N VAL A 306 28.21 6.20 -4.44
CA VAL A 306 27.01 6.78 -5.04
C VAL A 306 27.33 7.14 -6.49
N THR A 307 26.69 6.48 -7.45
CA THR A 307 26.95 6.72 -8.89
C THR A 307 25.91 7.61 -9.54
N MET A 308 24.67 7.53 -9.07
CA MET A 308 23.57 8.40 -9.49
C MET A 308 22.80 8.84 -8.25
N ASP A 309 22.74 10.14 -8.03
CA ASP A 309 21.91 10.75 -6.98
C ASP A 309 20.55 11.16 -7.55
N SER A 310 19.66 11.65 -6.69
CA SER A 310 18.31 12.06 -7.06
C SER A 310 18.30 13.16 -8.14
N ARG A 311 19.28 14.07 -8.09
CA ARG A 311 19.44 15.13 -9.09
C ARG A 311 19.80 14.58 -10.47
N ARG A 312 20.77 13.66 -10.54
CA ARG A 312 21.14 12.98 -11.80
C ARG A 312 20.02 12.13 -12.37
N MET A 313 19.12 11.66 -11.51
CA MET A 313 17.97 10.87 -11.92
C MET A 313 16.70 11.71 -12.09
N ASN A 314 16.76 13.04 -12.11
CA ASN A 314 15.59 13.91 -12.28
C ASN A 314 14.39 13.53 -11.40
N GLY A 315 14.60 13.32 -10.10
CA GLY A 315 13.52 13.01 -9.15
C GLY A 315 13.94 13.20 -7.69
N THR A 316 13.14 12.68 -6.76
CA THR A 316 13.36 12.81 -5.32
C THR A 316 13.45 11.46 -4.62
N GLN A 317 14.22 11.42 -3.53
CA GLN A 317 14.33 10.23 -2.67
C GLN A 317 14.70 8.93 -3.42
N ARG A 318 15.54 9.02 -4.46
CA ARG A 318 16.10 7.88 -5.21
C ARG A 318 17.60 8.00 -5.38
N VAL A 319 18.32 6.87 -5.32
CA VAL A 319 19.79 6.81 -5.40
C VAL A 319 20.26 5.46 -5.97
N VAL A 320 21.44 5.46 -6.62
CA VAL A 320 22.13 4.24 -7.09
C VAL A 320 23.49 4.14 -6.41
N PHE A 321 23.75 2.99 -5.78
CA PHE A 321 25.01 2.61 -5.19
C PHE A 321 25.68 1.48 -5.98
N ASP A 322 26.98 1.58 -6.17
CA ASP A 322 27.79 0.50 -6.74
C ASP A 322 28.73 -0.11 -5.69
N ARG A 323 29.15 -1.35 -5.94
CA ARG A 323 30.05 -2.16 -5.10
C ARG A 323 29.44 -2.53 -3.75
N VAL A 324 28.11 -2.72 -3.71
CA VAL A 324 27.41 -3.28 -2.55
C VAL A 324 27.73 -4.76 -2.38
N LEU A 325 27.89 -5.49 -3.49
CA LEU A 325 28.39 -6.87 -3.51
C LEU A 325 29.65 -6.97 -4.36
N THR A 326 30.46 -7.98 -4.05
CA THR A 326 31.60 -8.42 -4.85
C THR A 326 31.17 -9.40 -5.95
N GLU A 327 31.99 -9.54 -6.98
CA GLU A 327 31.78 -10.50 -8.07
C GLU A 327 31.64 -11.96 -7.58
N SER A 328 32.37 -12.33 -6.52
CA SER A 328 32.24 -13.66 -5.91
C SER A 328 30.88 -13.83 -5.23
N GLU A 329 30.42 -12.84 -4.46
CA GLU A 329 29.13 -12.90 -3.78
C GLU A 329 27.97 -12.97 -4.77
N CYS A 330 28.03 -12.20 -5.87
CA CYS A 330 27.06 -12.29 -6.96
C CYS A 330 27.00 -13.71 -7.54
N LYS A 331 28.16 -14.34 -7.80
CA LYS A 331 28.21 -15.72 -8.34
C LYS A 331 27.64 -16.75 -7.38
N ASP A 332 27.93 -16.64 -6.09
CA ASP A 332 27.38 -17.54 -5.07
C ASP A 332 25.85 -17.40 -4.96
N LEU A 333 25.32 -16.17 -4.99
CA LEU A 333 23.87 -15.94 -5.00
C LEU A 333 23.20 -16.41 -6.30
N LEU A 334 23.85 -16.25 -7.45
CA LEU A 334 23.35 -16.82 -8.72
C LEU A 334 23.33 -18.35 -8.68
N ARG A 335 24.32 -19.01 -8.05
CA ARG A 335 24.29 -20.46 -7.83
C ARG A 335 23.08 -20.87 -6.99
N LEU A 336 22.79 -20.14 -5.91
CA LEU A 336 21.63 -20.38 -5.06
C LEU A 336 20.33 -20.35 -5.88
N THR A 337 20.12 -19.32 -6.70
CA THR A 337 18.91 -19.22 -7.53
C THR A 337 18.75 -20.36 -8.52
N LYS A 338 19.86 -20.92 -9.03
CA LYS A 338 19.83 -22.01 -9.99
C LYS A 338 19.49 -23.36 -9.35
N ALA A 339 19.79 -23.53 -8.07
CA ALA A 339 19.51 -24.73 -7.31
C ALA A 339 18.14 -24.72 -6.62
N ALA A 340 17.65 -23.52 -6.24
CA ALA A 340 16.50 -23.37 -5.35
C ALA A 340 15.36 -22.49 -5.89
N GLY A 341 15.52 -21.81 -7.03
CA GLY A 341 14.47 -20.96 -7.58
C GLY A 341 13.24 -21.76 -7.97
N GLU A 342 12.07 -21.35 -7.46
CA GLU A 342 10.78 -21.97 -7.78
C GLU A 342 10.04 -21.13 -8.83
N ALA A 343 9.54 -21.79 -9.88
CA ALA A 343 8.87 -21.10 -10.98
C ALA A 343 7.51 -20.55 -10.52
N GLY A 344 7.33 -19.23 -10.58
CA GLY A 344 6.10 -18.56 -10.15
C GLY A 344 5.91 -18.48 -8.63
N ASP A 345 6.97 -18.58 -7.83
CA ASP A 345 6.96 -18.31 -6.39
C ASP A 345 6.40 -16.90 -6.12
N GLY A 346 5.54 -16.72 -5.11
CA GLY A 346 4.82 -15.45 -4.89
C GLY A 346 3.64 -15.17 -5.86
N TYR A 347 3.47 -15.97 -6.92
CA TYR A 347 2.40 -15.81 -7.94
C TYR A 347 1.64 -17.11 -8.24
N ARG A 348 1.33 -17.91 -7.21
CA ARG A 348 0.57 -19.18 -7.34
C ARG A 348 1.13 -20.14 -8.39
N ALA A 349 2.46 -20.22 -8.49
CA ALA A 349 3.19 -21.03 -9.47
C ALA A 349 2.96 -20.64 -10.96
N ARG A 350 2.47 -19.42 -11.22
CA ARG A 350 2.40 -18.87 -12.58
C ARG A 350 3.81 -18.58 -13.07
N ARG A 351 4.24 -19.33 -14.07
CA ARG A 351 5.59 -19.24 -14.65
C ARG A 351 5.87 -17.91 -15.36
N SER A 352 4.82 -17.18 -15.74
CA SER A 352 4.87 -15.96 -16.55
C SER A 352 3.81 -14.97 -16.06
N PRO A 353 3.96 -14.41 -14.84
CA PRO A 353 2.90 -13.65 -14.18
C PRO A 353 2.63 -12.29 -14.84
N HIS A 354 3.63 -11.71 -15.50
CA HIS A 354 3.56 -10.35 -16.07
C HIS A 354 3.55 -10.35 -17.59
N THR A 355 4.24 -11.30 -18.21
CA THR A 355 4.30 -11.44 -19.67
C THR A 355 4.56 -12.89 -20.04
N PRO A 356 3.90 -13.44 -21.08
CA PRO A 356 4.16 -14.81 -21.56
C PRO A 356 5.60 -14.99 -22.08
N HIS A 357 6.27 -13.90 -22.46
CA HIS A 357 7.59 -13.91 -23.12
C HIS A 357 8.76 -14.10 -22.16
N GLU A 358 8.49 -14.15 -20.85
CA GLU A 358 9.50 -14.31 -19.81
C GLU A 358 9.07 -15.36 -18.79
N ARG A 359 10.05 -16.11 -18.27
CA ARG A 359 9.88 -17.01 -17.13
C ARG A 359 10.32 -16.33 -15.85
N PHE A 360 9.50 -16.45 -14.82
CA PHE A 360 9.77 -15.95 -13.47
C PHE A 360 10.14 -17.08 -12.52
N GLU A 361 11.25 -16.88 -11.80
CA GLU A 361 11.72 -17.75 -10.72
C GLU A 361 11.96 -16.89 -9.48
N GLY A 362 11.47 -17.36 -8.33
CA GLY A 362 11.59 -16.67 -7.05
C GLY A 362 12.14 -17.58 -5.95
N LEU A 363 12.72 -16.96 -4.92
CA LEU A 363 13.20 -17.64 -3.72
C LEU A 363 13.14 -16.70 -2.51
N THR A 364 12.32 -17.06 -1.52
CA THR A 364 12.24 -16.37 -0.23
C THR A 364 13.39 -16.75 0.73
N VAL A 365 13.67 -15.89 1.70
CA VAL A 365 14.75 -16.10 2.69
C VAL A 365 14.53 -17.34 3.57
N LEU A 366 13.27 -17.60 3.96
CA LEU A 366 12.91 -18.78 4.75
C LEU A 366 13.09 -20.05 3.94
N LYS A 367 12.62 -20.05 2.69
CA LYS A 367 12.75 -21.21 1.80
C LYS A 367 14.22 -21.54 1.51
N ALA A 368 15.04 -20.54 1.23
CA ALA A 368 16.49 -20.72 1.05
C ALA A 368 17.13 -21.38 2.28
N THR A 369 16.74 -20.94 3.47
CA THR A 369 17.24 -21.48 4.74
C THR A 369 16.78 -22.91 5.00
N GLN A 370 15.52 -23.24 4.70
CA GLN A 370 14.98 -24.60 4.82
C GLN A 370 15.66 -25.58 3.85
N LEU A 371 15.88 -25.18 2.60
CA LEU A 371 16.63 -25.99 1.63
C LEU A 371 18.07 -26.23 2.09
N ALA A 372 18.70 -25.21 2.69
CA ALA A 372 20.03 -25.36 3.27
C ALA A 372 20.03 -26.31 4.48
N GLN A 373 18.94 -26.37 5.23
CA GLN A 373 18.78 -27.26 6.39
C GLN A 373 18.68 -28.72 5.95
N ASN A 374 18.01 -28.96 4.82
CA ASN A 374 17.85 -30.28 4.20
C ASN A 374 19.10 -30.74 3.44
N GLY A 375 20.07 -29.85 3.20
CA GLY A 375 21.30 -30.13 2.45
C GLY A 375 21.14 -29.99 0.94
N ASP A 376 20.03 -29.42 0.47
CA ASP A 376 19.75 -29.20 -0.96
C ASP A 376 20.59 -28.03 -1.54
N VAL A 377 20.97 -27.07 -0.69
CA VAL A 377 21.85 -25.94 -1.03
C VAL A 377 22.91 -25.69 0.04
N ASP A 378 24.02 -25.03 -0.30
CA ASP A 378 25.06 -24.67 0.68
C ASP A 378 24.51 -23.63 1.68
N TRP A 379 24.71 -23.89 2.97
CA TRP A 379 24.33 -22.97 4.03
C TRP A 379 25.00 -21.61 3.92
N ARG A 380 26.21 -21.55 3.35
CA ARG A 380 26.93 -20.30 3.09
C ARG A 380 26.19 -19.42 2.09
N ASP A 381 25.57 -20.01 1.08
CA ASP A 381 24.82 -19.27 0.05
C ASP A 381 23.52 -18.69 0.64
N ALA A 382 22.78 -19.48 1.43
CA ALA A 382 21.59 -19.01 2.13
C ALA A 382 21.92 -17.92 3.17
N LYS A 383 23.03 -18.06 3.90
CA LYS A 383 23.52 -17.03 4.83
C LYS A 383 23.92 -15.75 4.10
N LEU A 384 24.55 -15.87 2.93
CA LEU A 384 24.94 -14.73 2.11
C LEU A 384 23.71 -13.92 1.65
N LEU A 385 22.58 -14.56 1.33
CA LEU A 385 21.33 -13.87 0.99
C LEU A 385 20.83 -12.97 2.15
N LEU A 386 20.85 -13.49 3.39
CA LEU A 386 20.49 -12.72 4.58
C LEU A 386 21.46 -11.57 4.86
N GLN A 387 22.76 -11.78 4.63
CA GLN A 387 23.80 -10.76 4.83
C GLN A 387 23.75 -9.66 3.76
N ALA A 388 23.53 -10.02 2.50
CA ALA A 388 23.41 -9.08 1.38
C ALA A 388 22.19 -8.17 1.55
N SER A 389 21.04 -8.73 1.93
CA SER A 389 19.83 -7.96 2.22
C SER A 389 20.02 -7.03 3.43
N GLU A 390 20.65 -7.49 4.51
CA GLU A 390 20.95 -6.65 5.69
C GLU A 390 21.93 -5.52 5.38
N LYS A 391 22.93 -5.78 4.52
CA LYS A 391 23.85 -4.75 4.02
C LYS A 391 23.08 -3.64 3.29
N SER A 392 22.14 -4.02 2.42
CA SER A 392 21.25 -3.08 1.74
C SER A 392 20.41 -2.26 2.73
N ARG A 393 19.77 -2.90 3.72
CA ARG A 393 18.97 -2.22 4.75
C ARG A 393 19.76 -1.13 5.48
N LYS A 394 20.98 -1.45 5.93
CA LYS A 394 21.85 -0.49 6.62
C LYS A 394 22.25 0.69 5.75
N ILE A 395 22.50 0.47 4.46
CA ILE A 395 22.82 1.54 3.49
C ILE A 395 21.61 2.48 3.36
N ILE A 396 20.42 1.92 3.15
CA ILE A 396 19.18 2.67 2.92
C ILE A 396 18.76 3.43 4.18
N GLU A 397 18.78 2.77 5.33
CA GLU A 397 18.50 3.37 6.64
C GLU A 397 19.41 4.58 6.89
N SER A 398 20.71 4.40 6.67
CA SER A 398 21.69 5.46 6.87
C SER A 398 21.54 6.61 5.87
N TYR A 399 21.19 6.32 4.62
CA TYR A 399 21.12 7.32 3.56
C TYR A 399 19.83 8.16 3.63
N PHE A 400 18.67 7.53 3.77
CA PHE A 400 17.38 8.22 3.69
C PHE A 400 16.76 8.58 5.04
N THR A 401 16.98 7.78 6.08
CA THR A 401 16.22 7.90 7.34
C THR A 401 17.12 7.69 8.57
N PRO A 402 18.23 8.46 8.68
CA PRO A 402 19.20 8.28 9.74
C PRO A 402 18.56 8.43 11.12
N GLY A 403 18.75 7.43 11.98
CA GLY A 403 18.21 7.41 13.34
C GLY A 403 16.79 6.81 13.46
N LYS A 404 16.14 6.45 12.36
CA LYS A 404 14.90 5.66 12.38
C LYS A 404 15.18 4.25 11.87
N LYS A 405 14.80 3.24 12.67
CA LYS A 405 14.98 1.84 12.28
C LYS A 405 14.11 1.51 11.06
N LEU A 406 14.69 0.82 10.09
CA LEU A 406 13.97 0.16 9.01
C LEU A 406 13.87 -1.34 9.27
N HIS A 407 12.68 -1.88 9.06
CA HIS A 407 12.38 -3.31 9.07
C HIS A 407 12.20 -3.79 7.63
N PHE A 408 12.53 -5.04 7.34
CA PHE A 408 12.12 -5.66 6.08
C PHE A 408 10.62 -5.86 6.11
N SER A 409 9.91 -5.36 5.11
CA SER A 409 8.54 -5.79 4.83
C SER A 409 8.56 -7.11 4.07
N PHE A 410 9.48 -7.26 3.11
CA PHE A 410 9.62 -8.48 2.32
C PHE A 410 10.98 -8.55 1.59
N THR A 411 11.51 -9.76 1.43
CA THR A 411 12.79 -10.04 0.74
C THR A 411 12.62 -11.14 -0.31
N HIS A 412 12.83 -10.81 -1.58
CA HIS A 412 12.66 -11.75 -2.69
C HIS A 412 13.89 -11.81 -3.59
N LEU A 413 14.54 -12.97 -3.66
CA LEU A 413 15.56 -13.23 -4.66
C LEU A 413 14.88 -13.71 -5.95
N VAL A 414 14.92 -12.88 -7.00
CA VAL A 414 14.11 -13.06 -8.21
C VAL A 414 14.97 -13.13 -9.46
N CYS A 415 14.57 -13.98 -10.41
CA CYS A 415 15.14 -14.08 -11.74
C CYS A 415 14.06 -14.04 -12.82
N ARG A 416 14.34 -13.29 -13.91
CA ARG A 416 13.53 -13.23 -15.13
C ARG A 416 14.37 -13.78 -16.29
N THR A 417 13.85 -14.74 -17.02
CA THR A 417 14.55 -15.37 -18.17
C THR A 417 13.74 -15.19 -19.44
N ALA A 418 14.37 -14.67 -20.50
CA ALA A 418 13.74 -14.56 -21.82
C ALA A 418 13.39 -15.94 -22.38
N VAL A 419 12.22 -16.08 -23.02
CA VAL A 419 11.84 -17.27 -23.77
C VAL A 419 12.33 -17.12 -25.21
N ASP A 420 13.33 -17.91 -25.60
CA ASP A 420 13.85 -17.97 -26.97
C ASP A 420 12.69 -18.32 -27.92
N GLU A 421 12.45 -17.51 -28.96
CA GLU A 421 11.33 -17.55 -29.95
C GLU A 421 10.13 -16.63 -29.70
N GLU A 422 10.01 -16.02 -28.53
CA GLU A 422 8.88 -15.14 -28.19
C GLU A 422 9.25 -13.64 -28.10
N GLN A 423 10.40 -13.26 -28.68
CA GLN A 423 11.01 -11.94 -28.46
C GLN A 423 10.82 -10.92 -29.60
N GLU A 424 10.40 -11.37 -30.79
CA GLU A 424 10.37 -10.52 -31.98
C GLU A 424 9.20 -9.52 -31.96
N GLY A 425 9.50 -8.23 -32.09
CA GLY A 425 8.48 -7.16 -32.18
C GLY A 425 7.75 -6.82 -30.88
N ARG A 426 8.24 -7.29 -29.73
CA ARG A 426 7.60 -7.08 -28.42
C ARG A 426 7.73 -5.63 -27.93
N MET A 427 6.64 -5.10 -27.37
CA MET A 427 6.52 -3.73 -26.84
C MET A 427 6.06 -3.71 -25.37
N ASP A 428 5.94 -4.89 -24.76
CA ASP A 428 5.53 -5.09 -23.38
C ASP A 428 6.69 -4.84 -22.40
N LEU A 429 6.35 -4.62 -21.13
CA LEU A 429 7.31 -4.46 -20.04
C LEU A 429 7.51 -5.80 -19.33
N SER A 430 8.72 -6.05 -18.82
CA SER A 430 8.98 -7.17 -17.91
C SER A 430 8.25 -6.97 -16.58
N HIS A 431 8.10 -5.71 -16.16
CA HIS A 431 7.27 -5.29 -15.04
C HIS A 431 6.55 -3.99 -15.39
N PRO A 432 5.21 -3.93 -15.30
CA PRO A 432 4.45 -2.70 -15.52
C PRO A 432 4.88 -1.55 -14.61
N VAL A 433 4.58 -0.32 -15.04
CA VAL A 433 4.79 0.88 -14.21
C VAL A 433 3.87 0.82 -12.99
N HIS A 434 4.43 0.95 -11.80
CA HIS A 434 3.70 0.91 -10.53
C HIS A 434 4.41 1.76 -9.47
N ALA A 435 3.72 1.98 -8.35
CA ALA A 435 4.29 2.44 -7.09
C ALA A 435 4.13 1.32 -6.05
N ASP A 436 5.08 1.19 -5.14
CA ASP A 436 5.17 0.04 -4.23
C ASP A 436 4.20 0.13 -3.04
N ASN A 437 3.76 1.34 -2.67
CA ASN A 437 2.89 1.58 -1.52
C ASN A 437 1.53 2.23 -1.85
N CYS A 438 1.22 2.43 -3.13
CA CYS A 438 -0.05 3.04 -3.52
C CYS A 438 -0.48 2.61 -4.93
N LEU A 439 -1.77 2.72 -5.20
CA LEU A 439 -2.37 2.48 -6.51
C LEU A 439 -2.21 3.75 -7.35
N LEU A 440 -1.42 3.67 -8.42
CA LEU A 440 -1.24 4.79 -9.35
C LEU A 440 -2.51 5.04 -10.16
N ASP A 441 -2.98 6.28 -10.15
CA ASP A 441 -4.03 6.81 -11.02
C ASP A 441 -3.41 7.88 -11.94
N PRO A 442 -3.01 7.50 -13.17
CA PRO A 442 -2.33 8.42 -14.09
C PRO A 442 -3.26 9.54 -14.59
N GLU A 443 -4.57 9.29 -14.65
CA GLU A 443 -5.57 10.24 -15.15
C GLU A 443 -5.84 11.34 -14.11
N GLY A 444 -5.97 10.94 -12.84
CA GLY A 444 -6.13 11.87 -11.72
C GLY A 444 -4.82 12.42 -11.14
N GLN A 445 -3.66 12.02 -11.67
CA GLN A 445 -2.32 12.32 -11.13
C GLN A 445 -2.15 12.01 -9.63
N GLU A 446 -2.84 11.00 -9.13
CA GLU A 446 -2.87 10.69 -7.70
C GLU A 446 -2.36 9.26 -7.41
N CYS A 447 -1.89 9.03 -6.18
CA CYS A 447 -1.47 7.70 -5.75
C CYS A 447 -2.17 7.31 -4.45
N TRP A 448 -3.11 6.37 -4.57
CA TRP A 448 -4.03 6.02 -3.50
C TRP A 448 -3.44 4.98 -2.57
N LYS A 449 -3.26 5.34 -1.30
CA LYS A 449 -2.75 4.43 -0.27
C LYS A 449 -3.87 3.59 0.31
N GLU A 450 -4.33 2.62 -0.47
CA GLU A 450 -5.38 1.67 -0.07
C GLU A 450 -5.07 0.24 -0.52
N PRO A 451 -5.63 -0.79 0.15
CA PRO A 451 -5.56 -2.16 -0.33
C PRO A 451 -6.08 -2.28 -1.78
N PRO A 452 -5.43 -3.06 -2.66
CA PRO A 452 -4.42 -4.08 -2.37
C PRO A 452 -2.97 -3.56 -2.28
N ALA A 453 -2.72 -2.24 -2.33
CA ALA A 453 -1.37 -1.72 -2.20
C ALA A 453 -0.79 -1.98 -0.80
N TYR A 454 0.52 -2.16 -0.73
CA TYR A 454 1.25 -2.32 0.52
C TYR A 454 1.56 -0.95 1.13
N VAL A 455 0.53 -0.27 1.64
CA VAL A 455 0.53 1.13 2.09
C VAL A 455 1.58 1.46 3.15
N TYR A 456 2.06 0.43 3.85
CA TYR A 456 3.05 0.50 4.92
C TYR A 456 4.51 0.44 4.42
N ARG A 457 4.76 0.25 3.11
CA ARG A 457 6.12 0.29 2.55
C ARG A 457 6.61 1.73 2.45
N ASP A 458 7.78 2.01 3.02
CA ASP A 458 8.40 3.34 3.01
C ASP A 458 9.49 3.44 1.95
N TYR A 459 10.32 2.41 1.82
CA TYR A 459 11.44 2.35 0.88
C TYR A 459 11.53 1.01 0.18
N SER A 460 12.05 1.04 -1.02
CA SER A 460 12.32 -0.12 -1.87
C SER A 460 13.79 -0.15 -2.28
N GLY A 461 14.31 -1.36 -2.49
CA GLY A 461 15.67 -1.63 -2.91
C GLY A 461 15.72 -2.75 -3.93
N ILE A 462 16.53 -2.58 -4.98
CA ILE A 462 16.81 -3.62 -5.98
C ILE A 462 18.32 -3.80 -6.05
N LEU A 463 18.80 -4.93 -5.54
CA LEU A 463 20.22 -5.30 -5.55
C LEU A 463 20.52 -6.29 -6.69
N TYR A 464 21.21 -5.82 -7.72
CA TYR A 464 21.49 -6.59 -8.93
C TYR A 464 22.64 -7.57 -8.77
N LEU A 465 22.49 -8.74 -9.40
CA LEU A 465 23.46 -9.84 -9.32
C LEU A 465 24.27 -10.03 -10.60
N ASN A 466 23.78 -9.57 -11.75
CA ASN A 466 24.44 -9.79 -13.03
C ASN A 466 24.08 -8.74 -14.10
N ASP A 467 24.81 -8.76 -15.21
CA ASP A 467 24.66 -7.91 -16.40
C ASP A 467 24.81 -8.68 -17.73
N ASP A 468 24.92 -10.01 -17.71
CA ASP A 468 25.06 -10.87 -18.89
C ASP A 468 23.71 -11.17 -19.59
N PHE A 469 22.92 -10.12 -19.82
CA PHE A 469 21.62 -10.17 -20.50
C PHE A 469 21.34 -8.90 -21.33
N GLN A 470 20.28 -8.91 -22.14
CA GLN A 470 19.84 -7.75 -22.93
C GLN A 470 18.46 -7.27 -22.46
N GLY A 471 18.27 -5.94 -22.46
CA GLY A 471 17.07 -5.29 -21.93
C GLY A 471 17.06 -5.27 -20.39
N GLY A 472 15.88 -5.38 -19.77
CA GLY A 472 15.77 -5.53 -18.31
C GLY A 472 16.18 -4.32 -17.46
N GLY A 473 16.34 -3.14 -18.08
CA GLY A 473 16.62 -1.89 -17.37
C GLY A 473 15.48 -1.47 -16.47
N LEU A 474 15.78 -0.97 -15.27
CA LEU A 474 14.80 -0.29 -14.42
C LEU A 474 14.66 1.15 -14.92
N PHE A 475 13.45 1.65 -15.05
CA PHE A 475 13.20 3.05 -15.36
C PHE A 475 12.19 3.65 -14.40
N PHE A 476 12.31 4.95 -14.17
CA PHE A 476 11.38 5.76 -13.39
C PHE A 476 10.56 6.64 -14.32
N THR A 477 9.32 6.93 -13.94
CA THR A 477 8.43 7.85 -14.67
C THR A 477 7.93 8.96 -13.76
N GLU A 478 7.31 9.97 -14.36
CA GLU A 478 6.37 10.85 -13.66
C GLU A 478 5.07 10.08 -13.32
N MET A 479 4.15 10.73 -12.61
CA MET A 479 2.83 10.19 -12.24
C MET A 479 1.95 9.83 -13.45
N ASP A 480 2.25 10.38 -14.63
CA ASP A 480 1.56 10.06 -15.89
C ASP A 480 1.89 8.65 -16.43
N THR A 481 2.84 7.93 -15.82
CA THR A 481 3.32 6.59 -16.21
C THR A 481 3.95 6.47 -17.59
N VAL A 482 4.10 7.60 -18.31
CA VAL A 482 4.58 7.65 -19.69
C VAL A 482 5.90 8.40 -19.79
N THR A 483 6.05 9.50 -19.05
CA THR A 483 7.22 10.37 -19.10
C THR A 483 8.37 9.76 -18.30
N VAL A 484 9.32 9.13 -19.00
CA VAL A 484 10.51 8.52 -18.38
C VAL A 484 11.47 9.60 -17.86
N THR A 485 11.82 9.53 -16.59
CA THR A 485 12.69 10.52 -15.90
C THR A 485 14.11 10.02 -15.69
N ALA A 486 14.30 8.71 -15.53
CA ALA A 486 15.62 8.09 -15.38
C ALA A 486 15.60 6.60 -15.77
N GLU A 487 16.76 6.08 -16.17
CA GLU A 487 16.99 4.67 -16.42
C GLU A 487 18.24 4.18 -15.70
N VAL A 488 18.17 2.99 -15.11
CA VAL A 488 19.26 2.34 -14.38
C VAL A 488 19.53 0.96 -14.97
N HIS A 489 20.73 0.81 -15.50
CA HIS A 489 21.21 -0.45 -16.06
C HIS A 489 21.68 -1.39 -14.95
N PRO A 490 21.18 -2.63 -14.88
CA PRO A 490 21.63 -3.64 -13.93
C PRO A 490 23.11 -4.00 -14.09
N LYS A 491 23.77 -4.30 -12.96
CA LYS A 491 25.09 -4.94 -12.91
C LYS A 491 25.37 -5.54 -11.55
N CYS A 492 26.30 -6.50 -11.47
CA CYS A 492 26.65 -7.12 -10.18
C CYS A 492 26.99 -6.06 -9.12
N GLY A 493 26.35 -6.19 -7.95
CA GLY A 493 26.61 -5.35 -6.78
C GLY A 493 26.09 -3.92 -6.89
N ARG A 494 25.25 -3.61 -7.88
CA ARG A 494 24.53 -2.35 -7.96
C ARG A 494 23.22 -2.42 -7.17
N LEU A 495 23.05 -1.51 -6.23
CA LEU A 495 21.80 -1.30 -5.48
C LEU A 495 21.12 -0.03 -5.97
N VAL A 496 19.88 -0.14 -6.40
CA VAL A 496 18.99 1.01 -6.58
C VAL A 496 18.10 1.09 -5.35
N ALA A 497 18.02 2.25 -4.72
CA ALA A 497 17.16 2.47 -3.56
C ALA A 497 16.31 3.72 -3.75
N PHE A 498 15.04 3.64 -3.40
CA PHE A 498 14.09 4.73 -3.59
C PHE A 498 12.94 4.63 -2.58
N SER A 499 12.23 5.73 -2.33
CA SER A 499 11.00 5.69 -1.54
C SER A 499 9.86 5.03 -2.33
N SER A 500 9.00 4.28 -1.66
CA SER A 500 8.00 3.39 -2.29
C SER A 500 6.75 4.09 -2.86
N GLY A 501 6.66 5.42 -2.75
CA GLY A 501 5.45 6.19 -3.03
C GLY A 501 5.38 6.87 -4.40
N LYS A 502 4.44 7.83 -4.48
CA LYS A 502 4.06 8.58 -5.68
C LYS A 502 5.17 9.38 -6.34
N GLU A 503 6.26 9.61 -5.64
CA GLU A 503 7.44 10.29 -6.16
C GLU A 503 8.36 9.40 -7.01
N ASN A 504 8.20 8.07 -6.94
CA ASN A 504 9.02 7.12 -7.69
C ASN A 504 8.19 6.03 -8.40
N PRO A 505 7.21 6.37 -9.26
CA PRO A 505 6.63 5.42 -10.21
C PRO A 505 7.74 4.79 -11.06
N HIS A 506 7.72 3.48 -11.23
CA HIS A 506 8.81 2.77 -11.91
C HIS A 506 8.35 1.48 -12.59
N GLY A 507 9.10 1.06 -13.60
CA GLY A 507 8.87 -0.16 -14.37
C GLY A 507 10.17 -0.81 -14.81
N VAL A 508 10.07 -2.00 -15.43
CA VAL A 508 11.24 -2.74 -15.93
C VAL A 508 11.05 -3.06 -17.40
N TRP A 509 11.99 -2.64 -18.24
CA TRP A 509 12.02 -2.97 -19.65
C TRP A 509 12.08 -4.49 -19.86
N ALA A 510 11.51 -4.98 -20.96
CA ALA A 510 11.57 -6.38 -21.37
C ALA A 510 12.99 -6.96 -21.30
N VAL A 511 13.14 -8.17 -20.75
CA VAL A 511 14.36 -8.96 -20.89
C VAL A 511 14.28 -9.68 -22.23
N SER A 512 15.05 -9.21 -23.21
CA SER A 512 14.98 -9.71 -24.59
C SER A 512 15.91 -10.90 -24.84
N ARG A 513 16.94 -11.08 -24.01
CA ARG A 513 17.86 -12.21 -24.09
C ARG A 513 18.56 -12.45 -22.75
N GLY A 514 18.74 -13.71 -22.39
CA GLY A 514 19.47 -14.10 -21.19
C GLY A 514 18.58 -14.12 -19.95
N ARG A 515 19.21 -14.03 -18.78
CA ARG A 515 18.56 -14.14 -17.47
C ARG A 515 19.00 -13.00 -16.57
N ARG A 516 18.05 -12.19 -16.09
CA ARG A 516 18.28 -11.10 -15.15
C ARG A 516 17.93 -11.55 -13.74
N CYS A 517 18.86 -11.43 -12.78
CA CYS A 517 18.60 -11.75 -11.38
C CYS A 517 18.90 -10.56 -10.45
N ALA A 518 18.06 -10.40 -9.43
CA ALA A 518 18.18 -9.35 -8.43
C ALA A 518 17.57 -9.80 -7.09
N ILE A 519 17.96 -9.14 -6.00
CA ILE A 519 17.24 -9.21 -4.73
C ILE A 519 16.34 -7.98 -4.66
N ALA A 520 15.03 -8.20 -4.72
CA ALA A 520 14.02 -7.18 -4.47
C ALA A 520 13.75 -7.10 -2.97
N LEU A 521 13.76 -5.88 -2.44
CA LEU A 521 13.78 -5.59 -1.01
C LEU A 521 12.78 -4.48 -0.74
N TRP A 522 11.87 -4.69 0.19
CA TRP A 522 10.92 -3.66 0.64
C TRP A 522 11.09 -3.43 2.12
N TYR A 523 11.00 -2.17 2.53
CA TYR A 523 11.27 -1.72 3.90
C TYR A 523 10.09 -0.93 4.45
N THR A 524 9.90 -1.03 5.76
CA THR A 524 8.89 -0.29 6.51
C THR A 524 9.46 0.23 7.83
N HIS A 525 8.94 1.37 8.28
CA HIS A 525 9.15 1.90 9.62
C HIS A 525 8.25 1.20 10.65
N SER A 526 7.18 0.53 10.23
CA SER A 526 6.30 -0.18 11.15
C SER A 526 6.81 -1.58 11.47
N GLN A 527 7.12 -1.82 12.74
CA GLN A 527 7.54 -3.12 13.24
C GLN A 527 6.44 -4.19 13.10
N GLU A 528 5.16 -3.80 13.06
CA GLU A 528 4.02 -4.72 12.91
C GLU A 528 3.97 -5.37 11.52
N HIS A 529 4.54 -4.67 10.52
CA HIS A 529 4.60 -5.10 9.13
C HIS A 529 5.96 -5.71 8.76
N ALA A 530 6.75 -6.11 9.77
CA ALA A 530 8.02 -6.77 9.55
C ALA A 530 7.85 -8.22 9.02
N GLU A 531 8.75 -8.61 8.12
CA GLU A 531 8.81 -9.91 7.44
C GLU A 531 9.00 -11.06 8.45
N GLN A 532 7.91 -11.76 8.78
CA GLN A 532 7.92 -12.86 9.75
C GLN A 532 8.78 -14.05 9.27
N ASP A 533 8.82 -14.30 7.97
CA ASP A 533 9.63 -15.37 7.38
C ASP A 533 11.13 -15.15 7.58
N ARG A 534 11.56 -13.89 7.62
CA ARG A 534 12.94 -13.54 7.93
C ARG A 534 13.29 -13.89 9.37
N VAL A 535 12.41 -13.59 10.33
CA VAL A 535 12.63 -13.92 11.75
C VAL A 535 12.86 -15.42 11.91
N LYS A 536 11.98 -16.24 11.30
CA LYS A 536 12.13 -17.70 11.30
C LYS A 536 13.43 -18.16 10.63
N ALA A 537 13.82 -17.53 9.52
CA ALA A 537 15.06 -17.85 8.83
C ALA A 537 16.30 -17.56 9.69
N GLU A 538 16.31 -16.42 10.39
CA GLU A 538 17.39 -16.03 11.31
C GLU A 538 17.46 -16.96 12.52
N GLU A 539 16.33 -17.37 13.10
CA GLU A 539 16.28 -18.36 14.19
C GLU A 539 16.89 -19.71 13.76
N LEU A 540 16.58 -20.20 12.56
CA LEU A 540 17.17 -21.44 12.02
C LEU A 540 18.68 -21.31 11.84
N MET A 541 19.17 -20.12 11.48
CA MET A 541 20.59 -19.81 11.35
C MET A 541 21.32 -19.79 12.70
N GLU A 542 20.70 -19.22 13.73
CA GLU A 542 21.24 -19.22 15.09
C GLU A 542 21.30 -20.63 15.69
N GLN A 543 20.21 -21.40 15.56
CA GLN A 543 20.16 -22.77 16.07
C GLN A 543 21.27 -23.65 15.47
N ARG A 544 21.59 -23.45 14.19
CA ARG A 544 22.70 -24.16 13.54
C ARG A 544 24.05 -23.69 14.05
N ALA A 545 24.26 -22.38 14.19
CA ALA A 545 25.52 -21.84 14.72
C ALA A 545 25.85 -22.43 16.10
N VAL A 546 24.85 -22.49 16.99
CA VAL A 546 25.00 -23.12 18.31
C VAL A 546 25.32 -24.62 18.22
N ARG A 547 24.74 -25.35 17.27
CA ARG A 547 25.06 -26.78 17.05
C ARG A 547 26.49 -26.98 16.54
N GLN A 548 26.96 -26.08 15.68
CA GLN A 548 28.30 -26.15 15.12
C GLN A 548 29.38 -25.82 16.16
N ASP A 549 29.15 -24.81 17.01
CA ASP A 549 30.05 -24.48 18.12
C ASP A 549 30.14 -25.61 19.17
N ARG A 550 29.04 -26.35 19.38
CA ARG A 550 29.04 -27.52 20.28
C ARG A 550 29.78 -28.72 19.68
N SER A 551 29.69 -28.95 18.37
CA SER A 551 30.45 -30.03 17.72
C SER A 551 31.95 -29.75 17.63
N ASP A 552 32.35 -28.48 17.52
CA ASP A 552 33.75 -28.07 17.49
C ASP A 552 34.36 -27.98 18.90
N GLY A 553 33.54 -27.72 19.93
CA GLY A 553 33.96 -27.70 21.35
C GLY A 553 34.13 -29.07 22.02
N GLU A 554 33.65 -30.15 21.42
CA GLU A 554 33.85 -31.53 21.92
C GLU A 554 35.12 -32.22 21.35
N GLN A 555 35.86 -31.55 20.46
CA GLN A 555 37.15 -32.03 19.94
C GLN A 555 38.32 -31.19 20.49
N HIS A 556 38.91 -31.68 21.60
CA HIS A 556 40.11 -31.22 22.35
C HIS A 556 39.85 -30.41 23.64
N PRO A 557 40.47 -30.80 24.79
CA PRO A 557 41.88 -31.24 24.89
C PRO A 557 42.13 -32.53 25.68
N GLY A 558 43.25 -33.20 25.36
CA GLY A 558 43.83 -34.24 26.21
C GLY A 558 44.72 -35.25 25.50
N ALA A 559 45.86 -34.81 24.96
CA ALA A 559 46.99 -35.70 24.73
C ALA A 559 47.85 -35.72 26.00
N ASP A 560 48.03 -36.87 26.64
CA ASP A 560 49.37 -37.41 26.91
C ASP A 560 49.39 -38.83 27.52
N HIS A 561 50.42 -39.56 27.11
CA HIS A 561 51.05 -40.74 27.69
C HIS A 561 50.44 -42.17 27.60
N SER A 562 51.09 -42.92 26.70
CA SER A 562 51.76 -44.22 26.94
C SER A 562 50.96 -45.52 26.88
N GLY A 563 51.46 -46.47 26.08
CA GLY A 563 51.38 -47.90 26.43
C GLY A 563 50.82 -48.86 25.37
N ARG A 564 51.70 -49.28 24.46
CA ARG A 564 51.95 -50.69 24.06
C ARG A 564 50.75 -51.60 23.66
N SER A 565 50.86 -52.07 22.40
CA SER A 565 50.72 -53.46 21.95
C SER A 565 49.34 -54.00 21.55
N SER A 566 49.30 -54.42 20.27
CA SER A 566 48.83 -55.71 19.77
C SER A 566 47.50 -55.78 19.02
N LEU A 567 47.67 -56.07 17.71
CA LEU A 567 46.92 -57.04 16.88
C LEU A 567 45.58 -56.60 16.27
N GLU A 568 45.66 -56.16 15.02
CA GLU A 568 44.74 -56.53 13.93
C GLU A 568 44.82 -58.04 13.60
N PRO A 569 43.97 -58.60 12.70
CA PRO A 569 42.62 -58.21 12.28
C PRO A 569 41.67 -59.44 12.27
N LEU A 570 40.42 -59.29 11.78
CA LEU A 570 39.74 -60.23 10.86
C LEU A 570 38.29 -59.76 10.57
N VAL A 571 38.11 -59.18 9.39
CA VAL A 571 36.88 -59.28 8.56
C VAL A 571 37.05 -60.57 7.71
N PRO A 572 36.09 -61.11 6.93
CA PRO A 572 34.67 -60.75 6.74
C PRO A 572 33.72 -61.97 6.73
N ASN A 573 32.40 -61.76 6.63
CA ASN A 573 31.63 -62.06 5.41
C ASN A 573 30.11 -61.94 5.55
N SER A 574 29.52 -61.30 4.54
CA SER A 574 28.32 -61.66 3.76
C SER A 574 27.10 -62.28 4.43
N GLY A 575 25.91 -61.74 4.10
CA GLY A 575 24.72 -62.58 4.01
C GLY A 575 23.37 -61.86 4.06
N ALA A 576 22.92 -61.42 2.88
CA ALA A 576 21.53 -61.42 2.39
C ALA A 576 20.32 -61.34 3.34
N ARG A 577 19.42 -60.41 2.99
CA ARG A 577 17.98 -60.38 3.31
C ARG A 577 17.28 -61.73 3.09
N PRO A 578 16.11 -61.95 3.73
CA PRO A 578 14.88 -61.77 2.96
C PRO A 578 13.73 -61.06 3.68
N THR A 579 12.81 -60.64 2.82
CA THR A 579 11.53 -59.93 2.97
C THR A 579 10.53 -60.52 3.96
N SER A 580 9.75 -59.65 4.60
CA SER A 580 8.37 -59.94 5.02
C SER A 580 7.50 -58.68 4.91
N ARG A 581 6.44 -58.78 4.10
CA ARG A 581 5.29 -57.86 4.02
C ARG A 581 4.39 -58.08 5.25
N ARG A 582 3.76 -57.04 5.78
CA ARG A 582 2.29 -56.97 5.97
C ARG A 582 1.81 -55.61 6.53
N HIS A 583 0.82 -55.06 5.82
CA HIS A 583 -0.39 -54.32 6.21
C HIS A 583 -0.36 -53.03 7.07
N LYS A 584 -0.93 -51.97 6.45
CA LYS A 584 -1.62 -50.81 7.04
C LYS A 584 -2.85 -51.23 7.89
N PRO A 585 -3.26 -50.38 8.85
CA PRO A 585 -4.43 -49.49 8.69
C PRO A 585 -4.07 -48.03 9.03
N GLY A 586 -4.61 -46.98 8.39
CA GLY A 586 -5.96 -46.43 8.58
C GLY A 586 -5.89 -45.21 9.52
N SER A 587 -5.68 -44.01 8.96
CA SER A 587 -6.60 -42.85 9.02
C SER A 587 -6.82 -42.27 10.42
N ASP A 588 -6.12 -41.18 10.75
CA ASP A 588 -6.63 -40.16 11.68
C ASP A 588 -6.35 -38.76 11.12
N ARG A 589 -7.44 -38.02 10.91
CA ARG A 589 -7.46 -36.61 10.49
C ARG A 589 -7.22 -35.76 11.73
N THR A 590 -6.03 -35.21 11.86
CA THR A 590 -5.77 -34.10 12.80
C THR A 590 -5.88 -32.79 12.03
N GLN A 591 -6.79 -31.94 12.50
CA GLN A 591 -7.02 -30.58 12.00
C GLN A 591 -5.75 -29.74 12.25
N HIS A 592 -5.20 -29.15 11.20
CA HIS A 592 -4.18 -28.11 11.29
C HIS A 592 -4.85 -26.74 11.40
N PRO A 593 -4.34 -25.82 12.24
CA PRO A 593 -4.81 -24.45 12.29
C PRO A 593 -4.52 -23.75 10.95
N LYS A 594 -5.49 -22.94 10.49
CA LYS A 594 -5.43 -22.17 9.24
C LYS A 594 -4.23 -21.22 9.28
N GLU A 595 -3.16 -21.55 8.56
CA GLU A 595 -2.10 -20.61 8.20
C GLU A 595 -2.68 -19.54 7.26
N LEU A 596 -2.46 -18.27 7.60
CA LEU A 596 -2.68 -17.13 6.73
C LEU A 596 -1.81 -17.31 5.46
N ARG A 597 -2.46 -17.51 4.32
CA ARG A 597 -1.79 -17.57 3.00
C ARG A 597 -1.23 -16.19 2.65
N ALA A 598 -0.01 -16.18 2.13
CA ALA A 598 0.60 -15.03 1.48
C ALA A 598 -0.32 -14.50 0.36
N ARG A 599 -0.61 -13.20 0.39
CA ARG A 599 -1.33 -12.46 -0.65
C ARG A 599 -0.37 -12.17 -1.80
N ASP A 600 -0.86 -12.29 -3.04
CA ASP A 600 -0.08 -12.12 -4.28
C ASP A 600 0.74 -10.82 -4.25
N GLU A 601 2.04 -10.93 -4.52
CA GLU A 601 2.96 -9.80 -4.68
C GLU A 601 2.81 -9.24 -6.09
N PHE A 602 2.73 -7.91 -6.26
CA PHE A 602 2.66 -7.28 -7.58
C PHE A 602 4.01 -7.22 -8.25
#